data_AF-A0A1R4LFE4-F1
#
_entry.id   AF-A0A1R4LFE4-F1
#
_cell.length_a   1.000
_cell.length_b   1.000
_cell.length_c   1.000
_cell.angle_alpha   90.00
_cell.angle_beta   90.00
_cell.angle_gamma   90.00
#
_symmetry.space_group_name_H-M   'P 1'
#
loop_
_entity.id
_entity.type
_entity.pdbx_description
1 polymer ?
#
loop_
_entity_poly.entity_id
_entity_poly.type
_entity_poly.pdbx_seq_one_letter_code
_entity_poly.pdbx_strand_id
1 'polypeptide(L)'
;MSELAQPETIAMMSCGQVVKDNDIERLALAPLPVTNNRQPIAVTKSISVNQHGLLGLRSINSAPGVIQMLLLLVLLAISFIAGFWIFGLKYFLLPILPMPVLFTLFIGGGIYFQFKEFSDRSRESMPITFHPQKQEVLISSVNLDGINRPSIFGTTPSQSSNKKVSDRNFFLIVSGVLSIIMGWAMLFDREQIFLFIGLILMFSGIVLLYFPLKPWFTYFRQLRKQPRQTEQQQFIGVPWEQVAVELHHLSAVSYIGLRTMYTLNFMCPLPGETDKKYLISLSVYSKEEGLSLFELIRDYMEHGAQGIDQTAAAKLQTETADYTRAAYRQKMQEMRRKNPLFYPLWRLWNIVTLRYWAHWYLERDLDVLPSQMMNREEVVNWCQPLPESEWQPMSDELQEANQRVRALYAAGYQWESEEVRSVLQDYVRVS
;
A
#
# COMPACT_ATOMS: atom_id res chain seq x y z
N MET A 1 -32.07 -0.17 10.79
CA MET A 1 -32.02 1.06 9.98
C MET A 1 -30.60 1.58 10.04
N SER A 2 -29.80 1.24 9.05
CA SER A 2 -28.47 1.79 8.80
C SER A 2 -28.38 1.76 7.28
N GLU A 3 -28.63 2.92 6.67
CA GLU A 3 -28.57 3.07 5.23
C GLU A 3 -27.22 2.59 4.75
N LEU A 4 -27.30 1.65 3.80
CA LEU A 4 -26.21 1.14 3.03
C LEU A 4 -25.62 2.31 2.27
N ALA A 5 -24.41 2.75 2.63
CA ALA A 5 -23.56 3.47 1.70
C ALA A 5 -23.31 2.50 0.53
N GLN A 6 -24.09 2.70 -0.54
CA GLN A 6 -23.70 2.31 -1.89
C GLN A 6 -22.28 2.84 -2.13
N PRO A 7 -21.50 2.27 -3.06
CA PRO A 7 -20.32 2.99 -3.55
C PRO A 7 -20.87 4.30 -4.12
N GLU A 8 -20.79 5.38 -3.33
CA GLU A 8 -21.15 6.69 -3.84
C GLU A 8 -20.26 6.88 -5.07
N THR A 9 -20.93 7.10 -6.19
CA THR A 9 -20.33 7.72 -7.35
C THR A 9 -19.76 9.03 -6.81
N ILE A 10 -18.49 9.02 -6.41
CA ILE A 10 -17.82 10.23 -5.92
C ILE A 10 -17.70 11.10 -7.17
N ALA A 11 -18.72 11.95 -7.36
CA ALA A 11 -18.68 13.05 -8.31
C ALA A 11 -17.38 13.81 -8.02
N MET A 12 -16.58 14.07 -9.06
CA MET A 12 -15.34 14.81 -8.85
C MET A 12 -15.70 16.14 -8.19
N MET A 13 -15.08 16.43 -7.06
CA MET A 13 -15.27 17.71 -6.39
C MET A 13 -14.77 18.82 -7.32
N SER A 14 -15.52 19.92 -7.38
CA SER A 14 -15.02 21.10 -8.09
C SER A 14 -13.83 21.69 -7.34
N CYS A 15 -12.93 22.33 -8.07
CA CYS A 15 -11.74 22.95 -7.50
C CYS A 15 -12.05 23.80 -6.25
N GLY A 16 -11.24 23.67 -5.20
CA GLY A 16 -11.33 24.51 -3.99
C GLY A 16 -12.59 24.25 -3.16
N GLN A 17 -13.46 23.33 -3.59
CA GLN A 17 -14.60 22.89 -2.81
C GLN A 17 -14.10 22.22 -1.54
N VAL A 18 -14.65 22.65 -0.41
CA VAL A 18 -14.49 21.98 0.87
C VAL A 18 -15.78 21.25 1.18
N VAL A 19 -15.74 19.92 1.19
CA VAL A 19 -16.88 19.10 1.58
C VAL A 19 -16.56 18.47 2.92
N LYS A 20 -17.47 18.64 3.89
CA LYS A 20 -17.42 17.92 5.16
C LYS A 20 -18.44 16.80 5.07
N ASP A 21 -17.96 15.57 5.00
CA ASP A 21 -18.81 14.38 5.01
C ASP A 21 -18.31 13.41 6.07
N ASN A 22 -19.19 13.03 7.01
CA ASN A 22 -18.92 12.04 8.06
C ASN A 22 -17.55 12.21 8.77
N ASP A 23 -17.28 13.39 9.33
CA ASP A 23 -16.02 13.78 10.01
C ASP A 23 -14.75 13.80 9.12
N ILE A 24 -14.90 13.63 7.80
CA ILE A 24 -13.84 13.81 6.81
C ILE A 24 -14.04 15.17 6.13
N GLU A 25 -13.06 16.05 6.29
CA GLU A 25 -12.99 17.28 5.50
C GLU A 25 -12.17 17.02 4.24
N ARG A 26 -12.80 17.13 3.07
CA ARG A 26 -12.14 16.97 1.76
C ARG A 26 -11.93 18.34 1.13
N LEU A 27 -10.72 18.60 0.67
CA LEU A 27 -10.34 19.81 -0.06
C LEU A 27 -9.88 19.41 -1.46
N ALA A 28 -10.59 19.84 -2.51
CA ALA A 28 -10.19 19.61 -3.88
C ALA A 28 -9.01 20.52 -4.28
N LEU A 29 -7.90 19.91 -4.69
CA LEU A 29 -6.66 20.56 -5.08
C LEU A 29 -6.37 20.54 -6.58
N ALA A 30 -7.07 19.73 -7.38
CA ALA A 30 -6.96 19.75 -8.84
C ALA A 30 -8.35 19.58 -9.49
N PRO A 31 -8.59 20.11 -10.70
CA PRO A 31 -7.62 20.77 -11.57
C PRO A 31 -7.46 22.25 -11.20
N LEU A 32 -6.23 22.67 -10.87
CA LEU A 32 -5.98 23.99 -10.29
C LEU A 32 -4.74 24.69 -10.86
N PRO A 33 -4.91 25.95 -11.31
CA PRO A 33 -3.84 26.92 -11.47
C PRO A 33 -3.07 27.22 -10.17
N VAL A 34 -1.84 27.71 -10.36
CA VAL A 34 -0.75 27.96 -9.39
C VAL A 34 -1.20 28.20 -7.94
N THR A 35 -0.65 27.48 -6.97
CA THR A 35 -0.78 27.81 -5.53
C THR A 35 0.57 28.28 -4.97
N ASN A 36 0.97 29.47 -5.44
CA ASN A 36 2.19 30.22 -5.06
C ASN A 36 3.53 29.56 -5.41
N ASN A 37 4.49 30.35 -5.93
CA ASN A 37 5.91 29.99 -6.10
C ASN A 37 6.66 29.78 -4.75
N ARG A 38 5.98 29.31 -3.69
CA ARG A 38 6.60 29.05 -2.39
C ARG A 38 7.24 27.67 -2.42
N GLN A 39 8.53 27.64 -2.12
CA GLN A 39 9.27 26.38 -2.08
C GLN A 39 8.70 25.45 -1.01
N PRO A 40 8.57 24.15 -1.30
CA PRO A 40 8.10 23.18 -0.34
C PRO A 40 9.06 23.10 0.86
N ILE A 41 8.51 23.26 2.06
CA ILE A 41 9.27 23.35 3.33
C ILE A 41 9.89 22.00 3.71
N ALA A 42 9.27 20.89 3.29
CA ALA A 42 9.78 19.54 3.54
C ALA A 42 9.33 18.61 2.41
N VAL A 43 10.25 17.76 1.95
CA VAL A 43 9.90 16.72 0.98
C VAL A 43 9.75 15.42 1.75
N THR A 44 8.57 14.83 1.66
CA THR A 44 8.31 13.50 2.23
C THR A 44 9.18 12.47 1.52
N LYS A 45 9.55 11.42 2.25
CA LYS A 45 10.27 10.25 1.70
C LYS A 45 9.43 9.43 0.71
N SER A 46 8.18 9.83 0.44
CA SER A 46 7.32 9.19 -0.57
C SER A 46 7.67 9.63 -1.99
N ILE A 47 8.43 10.71 -2.16
CA ILE A 47 8.93 11.13 -3.47
C ILE A 47 10.31 10.52 -3.70
N SER A 48 10.53 9.98 -4.90
CA SER A 48 11.82 9.45 -5.33
C SER A 48 12.07 9.72 -6.80
N VAL A 49 13.33 9.76 -7.21
CA VAL A 49 13.68 9.81 -8.63
C VAL A 49 13.98 8.38 -9.10
N ASN A 50 13.37 7.99 -10.20
CA ASN A 50 13.52 6.67 -10.79
C ASN A 50 14.88 6.52 -11.50
N GLN A 51 15.22 5.30 -11.90
CA GLN A 51 16.45 5.00 -12.66
C GLN A 51 16.53 5.78 -13.99
N HIS A 52 15.39 6.18 -14.55
CA HIS A 52 15.29 6.98 -15.78
C HIS A 52 15.31 8.51 -15.54
N GLY A 53 15.51 8.96 -14.29
CA GLY A 53 15.55 10.39 -13.96
C GLY A 53 14.17 11.06 -13.80
N LEU A 54 13.08 10.30 -13.90
CA LEU A 54 11.72 10.80 -13.71
C LEU A 54 11.28 10.77 -12.24
N LEU A 55 10.43 11.72 -11.85
CA LEU A 55 9.80 11.76 -10.54
C LEU A 55 8.82 10.61 -10.37
N GLY A 56 8.93 9.88 -9.25
CA GLY A 56 8.06 8.78 -8.90
C GLY A 56 7.52 8.88 -7.47
N LEU A 57 6.25 8.52 -7.30
CA LEU A 57 5.64 8.34 -5.98
C LEU A 57 5.75 6.90 -5.52
N ARG A 58 6.18 6.75 -4.28
CA ARG A 58 6.23 5.49 -3.56
C ARG A 58 5.04 5.43 -2.63
N SER A 59 4.35 4.30 -2.65
CA SER A 59 3.13 4.10 -1.86
C SER A 59 3.39 4.02 -0.35
N ILE A 60 4.65 3.92 0.12
CA ILE A 60 4.94 3.55 1.50
C ILE A 60 6.16 4.30 2.07
N ASN A 61 5.95 4.98 3.21
CA ASN A 61 7.00 5.37 4.15
C ASN A 61 6.99 4.37 5.33
N SER A 62 7.61 3.20 5.16
CA SER A 62 7.64 2.17 6.20
C SER A 62 8.89 2.36 7.06
N ALA A 63 8.68 2.82 8.28
CA ALA A 63 9.76 2.88 9.26
C ALA A 63 10.33 1.45 9.48
N PRO A 64 11.66 1.27 9.43
CA PRO A 64 12.29 -0.04 9.63
C PRO A 64 11.88 -0.73 10.93
N GLY A 65 11.49 0.03 11.96
CA GLY A 65 11.02 -0.50 13.23
C GLY A 65 9.71 -1.29 13.14
N VAL A 66 8.77 -0.90 12.27
CA VAL A 66 7.47 -1.61 12.13
C VAL A 66 7.70 -2.99 11.53
N ILE A 67 8.55 -3.08 10.50
CA ILE A 67 8.89 -4.34 9.86
C ILE A 67 9.71 -5.24 10.80
N GLN A 68 10.58 -4.66 11.63
CA GLN A 68 11.27 -5.41 12.68
C GLN A 68 10.29 -6.05 13.66
N MET A 69 9.29 -5.31 14.14
CA MET A 69 8.27 -5.87 15.04
C MET A 69 7.49 -7.00 14.37
N LEU A 70 7.11 -6.84 13.10
CA LEU A 70 6.42 -7.87 12.35
C LEU A 70 7.27 -9.15 12.21
N LEU A 71 8.54 -9.01 11.80
CA LEU A 71 9.47 -10.14 11.66
C LEU A 71 9.72 -10.85 12.99
N LEU A 72 9.84 -10.10 14.09
CA LEU A 72 10.00 -10.66 15.43
C LEU A 72 8.75 -11.47 15.84
N LEU A 73 7.56 -10.95 15.59
CA LEU A 73 6.30 -11.64 15.88
C LEU A 73 6.19 -12.95 15.08
N VAL A 74 6.59 -12.92 13.81
CA VAL A 74 6.66 -14.12 12.96
C VAL A 74 7.66 -15.13 13.52
N LEU A 75 8.86 -14.71 13.93
CA LEU A 75 9.83 -15.62 14.55
C LEU A 75 9.33 -16.22 15.86
N LEU A 76 8.66 -15.43 16.71
CA LEU A 76 8.04 -15.93 17.94
C LEU A 76 6.97 -16.98 17.64
N ALA A 77 6.13 -16.75 16.63
CA ALA A 77 5.14 -17.72 16.19
C ALA A 77 5.79 -19.02 15.67
N ILE A 78 6.86 -18.92 14.86
CA ILE A 78 7.62 -20.08 14.36
C ILE A 78 8.32 -20.81 15.51
N SER A 79 8.89 -20.07 16.48
CA SER A 79 9.52 -20.66 17.67
C SER A 79 8.49 -21.40 18.53
N PHE A 80 7.28 -20.87 18.65
CA PHE A 80 6.20 -21.54 19.36
C PHE A 80 5.77 -22.81 18.63
N ILE A 81 5.64 -22.76 17.30
CA ILE A 81 5.40 -23.94 16.45
C ILE A 81 6.50 -25.00 16.66
N ALA A 82 7.77 -24.61 16.54
CA ALA A 82 8.90 -25.51 16.67
C ALA A 82 9.01 -26.09 18.08
N GLY A 83 8.79 -25.28 19.11
CA GLY A 83 8.70 -25.75 20.50
C GLY A 83 7.60 -26.79 20.66
N PHE A 84 6.42 -26.54 20.10
CA PHE A 84 5.31 -27.49 20.14
C PHE A 84 5.66 -28.83 19.48
N TRP A 85 6.40 -28.82 18.38
CA TRP A 85 6.92 -30.04 17.77
C TRP A 85 7.98 -30.75 18.62
N ILE A 86 8.96 -30.01 19.14
CA ILE A 86 10.08 -30.58 19.89
C ILE A 86 9.60 -31.16 21.23
N PHE A 87 8.78 -30.41 21.97
CA PHE A 87 8.22 -30.88 23.25
C PHE A 87 7.10 -31.89 23.05
N GLY A 88 6.24 -31.69 22.03
CA GLY A 88 5.20 -32.64 21.66
C GLY A 88 5.78 -34.00 21.35
N LEU A 89 6.74 -34.09 20.42
CA LEU A 89 7.36 -35.36 20.04
C LEU A 89 8.13 -36.04 21.18
N LYS A 90 8.71 -35.26 22.12
CA LYS A 90 9.54 -35.79 23.21
C LYS A 90 8.75 -36.27 24.43
N TYR A 91 7.65 -35.58 24.78
CA TYR A 91 6.91 -35.83 26.03
C TYR A 91 5.50 -36.39 25.81
N PHE A 92 4.92 -36.23 24.61
CA PHE A 92 3.54 -36.61 24.32
C PHE A 92 3.45 -37.47 23.04
N LEU A 93 3.13 -38.75 23.23
CA LEU A 93 2.90 -39.74 22.18
C LEU A 93 1.92 -39.25 21.07
N LEU A 94 1.92 -40.02 19.97
CA LEU A 94 0.95 -40.06 18.86
C LEU A 94 -0.45 -39.44 19.09
N PRO A 95 -1.16 -39.61 20.23
CA PRO A 95 -2.44 -38.96 20.57
C PRO A 95 -2.51 -37.43 20.45
N ILE A 96 -1.41 -36.70 20.59
CA ILE A 96 -1.46 -35.22 20.47
C ILE A 96 -0.99 -34.74 19.09
N LEU A 97 -0.50 -35.64 18.22
CA LEU A 97 0.06 -35.31 16.89
C LEU A 97 -0.84 -34.47 15.94
N PRO A 98 -2.18 -34.51 16.00
CA PRO A 98 -3.01 -33.61 15.19
C PRO A 98 -2.90 -32.15 15.62
N MET A 99 -2.66 -31.86 16.91
CA MET A 99 -2.55 -30.49 17.41
C MET A 99 -1.36 -29.71 16.81
N PRO A 100 -0.10 -30.22 16.83
CA PRO A 100 1.02 -29.57 16.17
C PRO A 100 0.74 -29.36 14.67
N VAL A 101 0.24 -30.40 14.00
CA VAL A 101 -0.02 -30.37 12.55
C VAL A 101 -1.04 -29.28 12.21
N LEU A 102 -2.19 -29.26 12.88
CA LEU A 102 -3.22 -28.25 12.65
C LEU A 102 -2.70 -26.86 13.00
N PHE A 103 -2.00 -26.70 14.14
CA PHE A 103 -1.43 -25.43 14.54
C PHE A 103 -0.43 -24.88 13.51
N THR A 104 0.41 -25.74 12.92
CA THR A 104 1.32 -25.33 11.84
C THR A 104 0.61 -24.95 10.56
N LEU A 105 -0.46 -25.68 10.20
CA LEU A 105 -1.21 -25.43 8.99
C LEU A 105 -1.96 -24.10 9.08
N PHE A 106 -2.59 -23.82 10.22
CA PHE A 106 -3.35 -22.59 10.44
C PHE A 106 -2.44 -21.37 10.65
N ILE A 107 -1.52 -21.41 11.60
CA ILE A 107 -0.67 -20.25 11.91
C ILE A 107 0.45 -20.10 10.88
N GLY A 108 1.19 -21.19 10.59
CA GLY A 108 2.26 -21.17 9.59
C GLY A 108 1.73 -20.90 8.20
N GLY A 109 0.61 -21.52 7.81
CA GLY A 109 -0.07 -21.23 6.55
C GLY A 109 -0.58 -19.78 6.47
N GLY A 110 -1.18 -19.28 7.55
CA GLY A 110 -1.63 -17.88 7.63
C GLY A 110 -0.51 -16.87 7.43
N ILE A 111 0.61 -17.05 8.14
CA ILE A 111 1.82 -16.22 8.00
C ILE A 111 2.38 -16.32 6.57
N TYR A 112 2.51 -17.52 6.03
CA TYR A 112 3.00 -17.74 4.67
C TYR A 112 2.14 -17.02 3.64
N PHE A 113 0.81 -17.14 3.76
CA PHE A 113 -0.11 -16.51 2.82
C PHE A 113 -0.13 -14.99 2.91
N GLN A 114 0.02 -14.42 4.11
CA GLN A 114 0.19 -12.97 4.30
C GLN A 114 1.48 -12.48 3.67
N PHE A 115 2.60 -13.16 3.94
CA PHE A 115 3.90 -12.79 3.37
C PHE A 115 3.92 -12.93 1.84
N LYS A 116 3.34 -14.02 1.33
CA LYS A 116 3.20 -14.23 -0.11
C LYS A 116 2.37 -13.13 -0.74
N GLU A 117 1.21 -12.79 -0.16
CA GLU A 117 0.34 -11.75 -0.68
C GLU A 117 1.01 -10.38 -0.66
N PHE A 118 1.71 -10.03 0.42
CA PHE A 118 2.47 -8.80 0.46
C PHE A 118 3.56 -8.79 -0.62
N SER A 119 4.33 -9.87 -0.76
CA SER A 119 5.36 -9.96 -1.80
C SER A 119 4.79 -9.92 -3.22
N ASP A 120 3.61 -10.47 -3.45
CA ASP A 120 2.95 -10.45 -4.77
C ASP A 120 2.41 -9.04 -5.05
N ARG A 121 1.79 -8.36 -4.07
CA ARG A 121 1.37 -6.95 -4.20
C ARG A 121 2.53 -6.00 -4.47
N SER A 122 3.66 -6.18 -3.79
CA SER A 122 4.84 -5.34 -4.01
C SER A 122 5.54 -5.61 -5.34
N ARG A 123 5.38 -6.83 -5.88
CA ARG A 123 5.79 -7.13 -7.26
C ARG A 123 4.88 -6.43 -8.25
N GLU A 124 3.58 -6.38 -7.98
CA GLU A 124 2.59 -5.76 -8.84
C GLU A 124 2.65 -4.22 -8.77
N SER A 125 3.02 -3.64 -7.63
CA SER A 125 3.04 -2.18 -7.45
C SER A 125 4.21 -1.55 -8.21
N MET A 126 3.89 -0.91 -9.33
CA MET A 126 4.79 0.03 -9.98
C MET A 126 4.74 1.37 -9.21
N PRO A 127 5.86 2.10 -9.03
CA PRO A 127 5.78 3.46 -8.52
C PRO A 127 5.05 4.31 -9.55
N ILE A 128 4.18 5.21 -9.11
CA ILE A 128 3.50 6.12 -10.05
C ILE A 128 4.54 7.09 -10.57
N THR A 129 4.66 7.23 -11.90
CA THR A 129 5.74 8.03 -12.49
C THR A 129 5.17 9.19 -13.29
N PHE A 130 5.74 10.36 -13.06
CA PHE A 130 5.35 11.61 -13.69
C PHE A 130 6.28 11.94 -14.85
N HIS A 131 5.69 12.21 -16.02
CA HIS A 131 6.45 12.56 -17.22
C HIS A 131 6.11 13.97 -17.68
N PRO A 132 7.00 14.95 -17.44
CA PRO A 132 6.70 16.36 -17.71
C PRO A 132 6.54 16.64 -19.20
N GLN A 133 7.39 16.06 -20.05
CA GLN A 133 7.34 16.30 -21.50
C GLN A 133 6.09 15.72 -22.18
N LYS A 134 5.46 14.70 -21.57
CA LYS A 134 4.24 14.07 -22.07
C LYS A 134 3.00 14.62 -21.40
N GLN A 135 3.15 15.38 -20.31
CA GLN A 135 2.06 15.77 -19.42
C GLN A 135 1.18 14.57 -19.01
N GLU A 136 1.81 13.42 -18.75
CA GLU A 136 1.13 12.17 -18.41
C GLU A 136 1.66 11.57 -17.10
N VAL A 137 0.76 10.89 -16.40
CA VAL A 137 1.04 10.07 -15.21
C VAL A 137 0.90 8.60 -15.59
N LEU A 138 1.98 7.84 -15.43
CA LEU A 138 1.93 6.41 -15.65
C LEU A 138 1.40 5.71 -14.41
N ILE A 139 0.30 5.01 -14.59
CA ILE A 139 -0.27 4.10 -13.59
C ILE A 139 -0.24 2.68 -14.13
N SER A 140 -0.06 1.72 -13.22
CA SER A 140 -0.25 0.32 -13.55
C SER A 140 -1.61 -0.13 -13.05
N SER A 141 -2.52 -0.44 -13.96
CA SER A 141 -3.78 -1.08 -13.63
C SER A 141 -3.63 -2.59 -13.79
N VAL A 142 -4.12 -3.33 -12.80
CA VAL A 142 -4.30 -4.77 -12.95
C VAL A 142 -5.77 -4.99 -13.22
N ASN A 143 -6.11 -5.48 -14.41
CA ASN A 143 -7.48 -5.91 -14.71
C ASN A 143 -7.80 -7.13 -13.86
N LEU A 144 -8.30 -6.85 -12.65
CA LEU A 144 -8.78 -7.83 -11.70
C LEU A 144 -10.19 -8.28 -12.12
N ASP A 145 -10.26 -8.98 -13.25
CA ASP A 145 -11.42 -9.81 -13.54
C ASP A 145 -11.43 -10.98 -12.55
N GLY A 146 -12.03 -10.70 -11.39
CA GLY A 146 -12.97 -11.60 -10.72
C GLY A 146 -12.42 -12.91 -10.17
N ILE A 147 -11.52 -12.88 -9.18
CA ILE A 147 -11.49 -13.97 -8.18
C ILE A 147 -11.35 -13.38 -6.78
N ASN A 148 -12.47 -13.30 -6.06
CA ASN A 148 -12.45 -13.00 -4.64
C ASN A 148 -11.73 -14.12 -3.90
N ARG A 149 -10.57 -13.80 -3.31
CA ARG A 149 -9.81 -14.75 -2.51
C ARG A 149 -10.67 -15.22 -1.34
N PRO A 150 -10.87 -16.53 -1.17
CA PRO A 150 -11.50 -17.05 0.02
C PRO A 150 -10.53 -16.86 1.18
N SER A 151 -11.08 -16.34 2.24
CA SER A 151 -10.42 -16.10 3.52
C SER A 151 -10.96 -17.12 4.52
N ILE A 152 -10.10 -17.66 5.36
CA ILE A 152 -10.53 -18.50 6.48
C ILE A 152 -11.37 -17.69 7.49
N PHE A 153 -11.12 -16.37 7.58
CA PHE A 153 -11.74 -15.45 8.54
C PHE A 153 -12.62 -14.35 7.91
N GLY A 154 -13.25 -14.57 6.76
CA GLY A 154 -14.14 -13.58 6.11
C GLY A 154 -13.46 -12.75 5.01
N THR A 155 -14.17 -12.59 3.88
CA THR A 155 -13.55 -12.15 2.61
C THR A 155 -12.96 -10.78 2.80
N THR A 156 -11.66 -10.64 2.62
CA THR A 156 -11.01 -9.34 2.43
C THR A 156 -11.01 -9.06 0.93
N PRO A 157 -12.03 -8.39 0.36
CA PRO A 157 -11.80 -7.73 -0.92
C PRO A 157 -10.68 -6.73 -0.70
N SER A 158 -9.75 -6.65 -1.65
CA SER A 158 -8.58 -5.77 -1.62
C SER A 158 -8.91 -4.29 -1.47
N GLN A 159 -10.18 -3.87 -1.47
CA GLN A 159 -10.61 -2.47 -1.33
C GLN A 159 -11.81 -2.21 -0.41
N SER A 160 -12.36 -3.20 0.31
CA SER A 160 -13.49 -2.94 1.24
C SER A 160 -13.30 -3.67 2.56
N SER A 161 -12.88 -2.91 3.57
CA SER A 161 -12.51 -3.37 4.91
C SER A 161 -13.71 -3.69 5.81
N ASN A 162 -14.83 -4.19 5.27
CA ASN A 162 -16.03 -4.35 6.10
C ASN A 162 -16.94 -5.55 5.79
N LYS A 163 -16.37 -6.67 5.34
CA LYS A 163 -17.07 -7.95 5.52
C LYS A 163 -16.66 -8.57 6.85
N LYS A 164 -17.57 -8.48 7.84
CA LYS A 164 -17.48 -9.19 9.11
C LYS A 164 -17.08 -10.64 8.85
N VAL A 165 -16.16 -11.15 9.68
CA VAL A 165 -15.88 -12.58 9.78
C VAL A 165 -17.23 -13.30 9.84
N SER A 166 -17.49 -14.24 8.93
CA SER A 166 -18.72 -15.01 9.03
C SER A 166 -18.59 -15.88 10.29
N ASP A 167 -19.26 -15.49 11.37
CA ASP A 167 -19.23 -16.19 12.67
C ASP A 167 -19.52 -17.69 12.51
N ARG A 168 -20.33 -18.04 11.50
CA ARG A 168 -20.61 -19.42 11.09
C ARG A 168 -19.36 -20.16 10.60
N ASN A 169 -18.52 -19.55 9.78
CA ASN A 169 -17.29 -20.19 9.28
C ASN A 169 -16.29 -20.38 10.42
N PHE A 170 -16.14 -19.38 11.29
CA PHE A 170 -15.30 -19.50 12.48
C PHE A 170 -15.75 -20.66 13.38
N PHE A 171 -17.05 -20.74 13.66
CA PHE A 171 -17.63 -21.83 14.44
C PHE A 171 -17.41 -23.22 13.80
N LEU A 172 -17.59 -23.34 12.48
CA LEU A 172 -17.36 -24.60 11.74
C LEU A 172 -15.90 -25.04 11.78
N ILE A 173 -14.95 -24.09 11.71
CA ILE A 173 -13.52 -24.39 11.81
C ILE A 173 -13.17 -24.88 13.22
N VAL A 174 -13.58 -24.14 14.25
CA VAL A 174 -13.28 -24.48 15.65
C VAL A 174 -13.89 -25.82 16.03
N SER A 175 -15.18 -26.03 15.72
CA SER A 175 -15.86 -27.30 15.98
C SER A 175 -15.26 -28.47 15.19
N GLY A 176 -14.93 -28.28 13.92
CA GLY A 176 -14.29 -29.30 13.09
C GLY A 176 -12.90 -29.71 13.61
N VAL A 177 -12.08 -28.74 14.01
CA VAL A 177 -10.75 -28.98 14.61
C VAL A 177 -10.88 -29.74 15.93
N LEU A 178 -11.78 -29.29 16.82
CA LEU A 178 -12.01 -29.95 18.11
C LEU A 178 -12.48 -31.40 17.95
N SER A 179 -13.41 -31.66 17.02
CA SER A 179 -13.88 -33.02 16.73
C SER A 179 -12.78 -33.94 16.22
N ILE A 180 -11.84 -33.44 15.40
CA ILE A 180 -10.69 -34.23 14.93
C ILE A 180 -9.72 -34.52 16.07
N ILE A 181 -9.42 -33.54 16.92
CA ILE A 181 -8.51 -33.71 18.07
C ILE A 181 -9.09 -34.71 19.06
N MET A 182 -10.37 -34.55 19.41
CA MET A 182 -11.07 -35.44 20.34
C MET A 182 -11.18 -36.86 19.76
N GLY A 183 -11.57 -36.98 18.48
CA GLY A 183 -11.68 -38.28 17.80
C GLY A 183 -10.34 -39.00 17.71
N TRP A 184 -9.25 -38.28 17.46
CA TRP A 184 -7.90 -38.85 17.43
C TRP A 184 -7.40 -39.28 18.81
N ALA A 185 -7.68 -38.50 19.87
CA ALA A 185 -7.33 -38.90 21.24
C ALA A 185 -8.02 -40.21 21.65
N MET A 186 -9.27 -40.41 21.22
CA MET A 186 -10.05 -41.62 21.48
C MET A 186 -9.57 -42.87 20.73
N LEU A 187 -8.74 -42.73 19.68
CA LEU A 187 -8.15 -43.88 18.98
C LEU A 187 -7.09 -44.63 19.79
N PHE A 188 -6.59 -44.03 20.88
CA PHE A 188 -5.57 -44.64 21.74
C PHE A 188 -6.16 -45.36 22.95
N ASP A 189 -7.49 -45.30 23.11
CA ASP A 189 -8.16 -46.07 24.16
C ASP A 189 -8.28 -47.55 23.77
N ARG A 190 -8.23 -48.45 24.75
CA ARG A 190 -8.22 -49.90 24.52
C ARG A 190 -9.59 -50.49 24.23
N GLU A 191 -10.68 -49.76 24.52
CA GLU A 191 -12.02 -50.28 24.28
C GLU A 191 -12.47 -50.07 22.82
N GLN A 192 -13.03 -51.12 22.23
CA GLN A 192 -13.49 -51.11 20.83
C GLN A 192 -14.56 -50.04 20.58
N ILE A 193 -15.41 -49.74 21.57
CA ILE A 193 -16.47 -48.73 21.45
C ILE A 193 -15.88 -47.33 21.24
N PHE A 194 -14.82 -46.97 21.97
CA PHE A 194 -14.14 -45.68 21.82
C PHE A 194 -13.44 -45.53 20.46
N LEU A 195 -12.96 -46.62 19.86
CA LEU A 195 -12.41 -46.59 18.50
C LEU A 195 -13.46 -46.21 17.45
N PHE A 196 -14.66 -46.82 17.51
CA PHE A 196 -15.74 -46.49 16.58
C PHE A 196 -16.24 -45.06 16.75
N ILE A 197 -16.40 -44.59 17.99
CA ILE A 197 -16.78 -43.20 18.29
C ILE A 197 -15.70 -42.22 17.79
N GLY A 198 -14.41 -42.56 17.99
CA GLY A 198 -13.30 -41.75 17.51
C GLY A 198 -13.27 -41.58 15.99
N LEU A 199 -13.51 -42.67 15.24
CA LEU A 199 -13.60 -42.63 13.77
C LEU A 199 -14.79 -41.77 13.29
N ILE A 200 -15.96 -41.89 13.93
CA ILE A 200 -17.14 -41.08 13.60
C ILE A 200 -16.86 -39.59 13.86
N LEU A 201 -16.25 -39.27 15.01
CA LEU A 201 -15.88 -37.90 15.35
C LEU A 201 -14.88 -37.30 14.36
N MET A 202 -13.85 -38.06 13.95
CA MET A 202 -12.91 -37.60 12.92
C MET A 202 -13.60 -37.35 11.58
N PHE A 203 -14.46 -38.27 11.13
CA PHE A 203 -15.19 -38.09 9.88
C PHE A 203 -16.11 -36.87 9.93
N SER A 204 -16.83 -36.69 11.04
CA SER A 204 -17.66 -35.50 11.28
C SER A 204 -16.85 -34.20 11.23
N GLY A 205 -15.65 -34.20 11.83
CA GLY A 205 -14.75 -33.04 11.85
C GLY A 205 -14.21 -32.70 10.46
N ILE A 206 -13.87 -33.71 9.65
CA ILE A 206 -13.46 -33.52 8.24
C ILE A 206 -14.60 -32.89 7.42
N VAL A 207 -15.83 -33.37 7.59
CA VAL A 207 -17.00 -32.80 6.90
C VAL A 207 -17.25 -31.35 7.31
N LEU A 208 -17.12 -31.03 8.61
CA LEU A 208 -17.25 -29.64 9.10
C LEU A 208 -16.16 -28.72 8.54
N LEU A 209 -14.92 -29.20 8.42
CA LEU A 209 -13.82 -28.44 7.81
C LEU A 209 -13.92 -28.31 6.28
N TYR A 210 -14.61 -29.22 5.60
CA TYR A 210 -14.78 -29.14 4.15
C TYR A 210 -15.54 -27.88 3.71
N PHE A 211 -16.57 -27.45 4.43
CA PHE A 211 -17.34 -26.25 4.07
C PHE A 211 -16.52 -24.95 4.03
N PRO A 212 -15.69 -24.61 5.05
CA PRO A 212 -14.82 -23.43 4.99
C PRO A 212 -13.63 -23.60 4.03
N LEU A 213 -13.17 -24.84 3.76
CA LEU A 213 -12.05 -25.10 2.84
C LEU A 213 -12.47 -25.21 1.37
N LYS A 214 -13.73 -25.57 1.07
CA LYS A 214 -14.25 -25.71 -0.30
C LYS A 214 -13.99 -24.47 -1.18
N PRO A 215 -14.21 -23.23 -0.70
CA PRO A 215 -13.86 -22.02 -1.45
C PRO A 215 -12.38 -21.94 -1.83
N TRP A 216 -11.47 -22.38 -0.95
CA TRP A 216 -10.03 -22.41 -1.22
C TRP A 216 -9.67 -23.39 -2.33
N PHE A 217 -10.30 -24.58 -2.36
CA PHE A 217 -10.07 -25.52 -3.46
C PHE A 217 -10.53 -24.96 -4.81
N THR A 218 -11.68 -24.27 -4.85
CA THR A 218 -12.14 -23.60 -6.08
C THR A 218 -11.21 -22.45 -6.48
N TYR A 219 -10.75 -21.67 -5.51
CA TYR A 219 -9.78 -20.58 -5.74
C TYR A 219 -8.47 -21.11 -6.32
N PHE A 220 -7.85 -22.12 -5.72
CA PHE A 220 -6.59 -22.68 -6.23
C PHE A 220 -6.76 -23.30 -7.62
N ARG A 221 -7.91 -23.90 -7.90
CA ARG A 221 -8.22 -24.44 -9.23
C ARG A 221 -8.36 -23.33 -10.27
N GLN A 222 -8.97 -22.20 -9.91
CA GLN A 222 -9.09 -21.04 -10.79
C GLN A 222 -7.75 -20.32 -10.96
N LEU A 223 -6.96 -20.18 -9.90
CA LEU A 223 -5.63 -19.58 -9.92
C LEU A 223 -4.65 -20.32 -10.85
N ARG A 224 -4.73 -21.66 -10.91
CA ARG A 224 -3.93 -22.47 -11.85
C ARG A 224 -4.32 -22.28 -13.32
N LYS A 225 -5.53 -21.81 -13.58
CA LYS A 225 -6.05 -21.63 -14.94
C LYS A 225 -5.85 -20.21 -15.47
N GLN A 226 -5.54 -19.25 -14.60
CA GLN A 226 -5.28 -17.88 -15.02
C GLN A 226 -3.87 -17.76 -15.60
N PRO A 227 -3.69 -16.90 -16.63
CA PRO A 227 -2.36 -16.49 -17.07
C PRO A 227 -1.62 -15.84 -15.89
N ARG A 228 -0.29 -15.79 -15.96
CA ARG A 228 0.51 -15.18 -14.89
C ARG A 228 0.04 -13.74 -14.73
N GLN A 229 -0.23 -13.31 -13.50
CA GLN A 229 -0.76 -11.97 -13.21
C GLN A 229 0.12 -10.83 -13.80
N THR A 230 1.42 -11.09 -13.96
CA THR A 230 2.37 -10.23 -14.68
C THR A 230 1.91 -9.87 -16.11
N GLU A 231 1.24 -10.78 -16.82
CA GLU A 231 0.73 -10.59 -18.20
C GLU A 231 -0.62 -9.83 -18.25
N GLN A 232 -1.32 -9.71 -17.12
CA GLN A 232 -2.62 -9.00 -17.02
C GLN A 232 -2.49 -7.54 -16.61
N GLN A 233 -1.26 -7.10 -16.31
CA GLN A 233 -0.97 -5.74 -15.90
C GLN A 233 -0.88 -4.84 -17.14
N GLN A 234 -1.75 -3.83 -17.19
CA GLN A 234 -1.78 -2.83 -18.25
C GLN A 234 -1.17 -1.53 -17.72
N PHE A 235 -0.26 -0.96 -18.49
CA PHE A 235 0.32 0.35 -18.22
C PHE A 235 -0.50 1.40 -18.95
N ILE A 236 -0.97 2.40 -18.20
CA ILE A 236 -1.87 3.42 -18.71
C ILE A 236 -1.24 4.78 -18.39
N GLY A 237 -0.94 5.54 -19.45
CA GLY A 237 -0.60 6.96 -19.34
C GLY A 237 -1.90 7.75 -19.21
N VAL A 238 -2.11 8.39 -18.07
CA VAL A 238 -3.27 9.25 -17.81
C VAL A 238 -2.83 10.71 -17.96
N PRO A 239 -3.49 11.53 -18.79
CA PRO A 239 -3.16 12.95 -18.91
C PRO A 239 -3.23 13.64 -17.54
N TRP A 240 -2.21 14.41 -17.20
CA TRP A 240 -2.06 15.10 -15.92
C TRP A 240 -3.25 16.00 -15.61
N GLU A 241 -3.79 16.69 -16.61
CA GLU A 241 -4.95 17.57 -16.47
C GLU A 241 -6.25 16.83 -16.08
N GLN A 242 -6.33 15.52 -16.37
CA GLN A 242 -7.47 14.68 -15.99
C GLN A 242 -7.32 14.06 -14.59
N VAL A 243 -6.17 14.23 -13.94
CA VAL A 243 -5.93 13.70 -12.59
C VAL A 243 -6.54 14.66 -11.57
N ALA A 244 -7.58 14.19 -10.88
CA ALA A 244 -8.18 14.94 -9.78
C ALA A 244 -7.41 14.66 -8.49
N VAL A 245 -7.04 15.72 -7.76
CA VAL A 245 -6.27 15.63 -6.51
C VAL A 245 -7.10 16.19 -5.38
N GLU A 246 -7.22 15.44 -4.29
CA GLU A 246 -7.97 15.82 -3.10
C GLU A 246 -7.12 15.65 -1.84
N LEU A 247 -7.17 16.62 -0.94
CA LEU A 247 -6.60 16.50 0.40
C LEU A 247 -7.73 16.16 1.38
N HIS A 248 -7.68 14.96 1.96
CA HIS A 248 -8.62 14.55 3.00
C HIS A 248 -8.01 14.78 4.37
N HIS A 249 -8.80 15.35 5.27
CA HIS A 249 -8.50 15.52 6.67
C HIS A 249 -9.49 14.67 7.48
N LEU A 250 -8.96 13.63 8.10
CA LEU A 250 -9.70 12.74 9.00
C LEU A 250 -9.35 13.11 10.44
N SER A 251 -10.34 13.54 11.20
CA SER A 251 -10.20 13.78 12.64
C SER A 251 -11.01 12.74 13.41
N ALA A 252 -10.33 11.81 14.08
CA ALA A 252 -10.97 10.75 14.83
C ALA A 252 -10.56 10.79 16.31
N VAL A 253 -11.55 10.66 17.21
CA VAL A 253 -11.30 10.52 18.65
C VAL A 253 -11.09 9.03 18.95
N SER A 254 -9.87 8.67 19.33
CA SER A 254 -9.52 7.32 19.80
C SER A 254 -9.48 7.27 21.33
N TYR A 255 -9.43 6.06 21.90
CA TYR A 255 -9.21 5.86 23.34
C TYR A 255 -7.85 6.42 23.83
N ILE A 256 -6.92 6.72 22.92
CA ILE A 256 -5.60 7.32 23.19
C ILE A 256 -5.66 8.86 23.07
N GLY A 257 -6.79 9.43 22.62
CA GLY A 257 -6.98 10.85 22.37
C GLY A 257 -7.34 11.17 20.92
N LEU A 258 -7.38 12.46 20.61
CA LEU A 258 -7.65 12.98 19.27
C LEU A 258 -6.50 12.61 18.33
N ARG A 259 -6.81 11.98 17.20
CA ARG A 259 -5.88 11.72 16.11
C ARG A 259 -6.39 12.41 14.86
N THR A 260 -5.58 13.30 14.32
CA THR A 260 -5.77 13.89 13.00
C THR A 260 -4.84 13.19 12.01
N MET A 261 -5.34 12.90 10.83
CA MET A 261 -4.57 12.31 9.73
C MET A 261 -4.92 13.06 8.45
N TYR A 262 -3.89 13.45 7.71
CA TYR A 262 -4.05 14.02 6.37
C TYR A 262 -3.66 12.97 5.33
N THR A 263 -4.44 12.88 4.26
CA THR A 263 -4.11 12.03 3.11
C THR A 263 -4.30 12.80 1.82
N LEU A 264 -3.28 12.83 0.98
CA LEU A 264 -3.34 13.38 -0.36
C LEU A 264 -3.72 12.26 -1.34
N ASN A 265 -4.86 12.42 -2.01
CA ASN A 265 -5.47 11.44 -2.88
C ASN A 265 -5.39 11.90 -4.34
N PHE A 266 -4.83 11.08 -5.22
CA PHE A 266 -4.90 11.27 -6.67
C PHE A 266 -5.90 10.28 -7.24
N MET A 267 -6.88 10.77 -7.99
CA MET A 267 -7.87 9.99 -8.69
C MET A 267 -7.58 10.08 -10.18
N CYS A 268 -7.13 8.97 -10.74
CA CYS A 268 -6.82 8.86 -12.16
C CYS A 268 -7.98 8.15 -12.88
N PRO A 269 -8.62 8.77 -13.88
CA PRO A 269 -9.64 8.09 -14.68
C PRO A 269 -9.03 6.93 -15.48
N LEU A 270 -9.76 5.81 -15.57
CA LEU A 270 -9.37 4.67 -16.39
C LEU A 270 -10.01 4.78 -17.79
N PRO A 271 -9.25 4.52 -18.88
CA PRO A 271 -9.77 4.59 -20.23
C PRO A 271 -10.88 3.54 -20.43
N GLY A 272 -12.06 3.98 -20.87
CA GLY A 272 -13.19 3.10 -21.18
C GLY A 272 -14.14 2.78 -20.03
N GLU A 273 -13.83 3.19 -18.79
CA GLU A 273 -14.71 3.01 -17.62
C GLU A 273 -14.93 4.35 -16.92
N THR A 274 -16.06 5.02 -17.20
CA THR A 274 -16.37 6.34 -16.62
C THR A 274 -16.58 6.32 -15.10
N ASP A 275 -16.92 5.16 -14.54
CA ASP A 275 -17.23 5.00 -13.12
C ASP A 275 -16.03 4.49 -12.28
N LYS A 276 -15.05 3.83 -12.90
CA LYS A 276 -13.89 3.29 -12.18
C LYS A 276 -12.71 4.26 -12.24
N LYS A 277 -12.25 4.67 -11.05
CA LYS A 277 -11.09 5.56 -10.88
C LYS A 277 -9.99 4.81 -10.14
N TYR A 278 -8.75 5.00 -10.56
CA TYR A 278 -7.59 4.52 -9.82
C TYR A 278 -7.23 5.52 -8.73
N LEU A 279 -7.33 5.09 -7.47
CA LEU A 279 -7.06 5.93 -6.30
C LEU A 279 -5.64 5.68 -5.78
N ILE A 280 -4.88 6.76 -5.65
CA ILE A 280 -3.55 6.78 -5.04
C ILE A 280 -3.64 7.63 -3.78
N SER A 281 -3.34 7.04 -2.62
CA SER A 281 -3.39 7.75 -1.35
C SER A 281 -1.99 7.87 -0.73
N LEU A 282 -1.52 9.09 -0.53
CA LEU A 282 -0.30 9.40 0.20
C LEU A 282 -0.67 9.90 1.60
N SER A 283 -0.12 9.28 2.63
CA SER A 283 -0.28 9.78 4.01
C SER A 283 0.65 10.97 4.25
N VAL A 284 0.10 12.05 4.81
CA VAL A 284 0.79 13.31 5.07
C VAL A 284 0.54 13.74 6.52
N TYR A 285 1.52 14.41 7.16
CA TYR A 285 1.43 14.78 8.56
C TYR A 285 0.65 16.08 8.79
N SER A 286 0.70 17.02 7.84
CA SER A 286 -0.02 18.29 7.95
C SER A 286 -0.64 18.75 6.63
N LYS A 287 -1.57 19.72 6.73
CA LYS A 287 -2.18 20.37 5.56
C LYS A 287 -1.12 21.06 4.70
N GLU A 288 -0.19 21.78 5.33
CA GLU A 288 0.87 22.52 4.67
C GLU A 288 1.82 21.59 3.92
N GLU A 289 2.16 20.45 4.53
CA GLU A 289 2.98 19.43 3.87
C GLU A 289 2.26 18.88 2.63
N GLY A 290 0.95 18.63 2.72
CA GLY A 290 0.15 18.09 1.61
C GLY A 290 0.07 19.05 0.43
N LEU A 291 -0.18 20.33 0.72
CA LEU A 291 -0.17 21.41 -0.28
C LEU A 291 1.21 21.58 -0.91
N SER A 292 2.26 21.58 -0.09
CA SER A 292 3.63 21.74 -0.57
C SER A 292 4.08 20.59 -1.48
N LEU A 293 3.63 19.36 -1.18
CA LEU A 293 3.93 18.18 -1.98
C LEU A 293 3.20 18.23 -3.32
N PHE A 294 1.94 18.67 -3.32
CA PHE A 294 1.19 18.87 -4.55
C PHE A 294 1.86 19.94 -5.45
N GLU A 295 2.26 21.08 -4.88
CA GLU A 295 2.98 22.12 -5.64
C GLU A 295 4.32 21.63 -6.20
N LEU A 296 5.08 20.84 -5.45
CA LEU A 296 6.32 20.25 -5.95
C LEU A 296 6.11 19.37 -7.18
N ILE A 297 5.09 18.50 -7.15
CA ILE A 297 4.76 17.64 -8.29
C ILE A 297 4.30 18.48 -9.47
N ARG A 298 3.47 19.50 -9.21
CA ARG A 298 2.96 20.41 -10.24
C ARG A 298 4.09 21.21 -10.91
N ASP A 299 4.99 21.78 -10.13
CA ASP A 299 6.15 22.53 -10.62
C ASP A 299 7.10 21.65 -11.44
N TYR A 300 7.26 20.39 -11.02
CA TYR A 300 7.95 19.38 -11.82
C TYR A 300 7.23 19.07 -13.14
N MET A 301 5.90 18.99 -13.16
CA MET A 301 5.15 18.78 -14.40
C MET A 301 5.23 19.99 -15.34
N GLU A 302 5.26 21.22 -14.80
CA GLU A 302 5.36 22.46 -15.59
C GLU A 302 6.78 22.73 -16.13
N HIS A 303 7.81 22.60 -15.29
CA HIS A 303 9.19 23.01 -15.60
C HIS A 303 10.17 21.84 -15.71
N GLY A 304 9.70 20.60 -15.54
CA GLY A 304 10.55 19.40 -15.54
C GLY A 304 11.50 19.36 -14.34
N ALA A 305 12.69 18.80 -14.56
CA ALA A 305 13.72 18.69 -13.51
C ALA A 305 14.13 20.05 -12.92
N GLN A 306 14.08 21.13 -13.73
CA GLN A 306 14.47 22.48 -13.29
C GLN A 306 13.60 23.02 -12.15
N GLY A 307 12.32 22.62 -12.09
CA GLY A 307 11.42 23.00 -10.98
C GLY A 307 11.85 22.39 -9.65
N ILE A 308 12.48 21.21 -9.67
CA ILE A 308 12.91 20.51 -8.46
C ILE A 308 14.30 20.97 -7.97
N ASP A 309 15.18 21.42 -8.86
CA ASP A 309 16.60 21.69 -8.58
C ASP A 309 16.83 22.69 -7.43
N GLN A 310 15.92 23.64 -7.24
CA GLN A 310 16.01 24.67 -6.20
C GLN A 310 15.38 24.25 -4.86
N THR A 311 14.67 23.11 -4.83
CA THR A 311 13.92 22.65 -3.66
C THR A 311 14.71 21.62 -2.85
N ALA A 312 14.24 21.32 -1.64
CA ALA A 312 14.79 20.22 -0.85
C ALA A 312 14.68 18.85 -1.56
N ALA A 313 13.86 18.71 -2.60
CA ALA A 313 13.79 17.50 -3.41
C ALA A 313 15.02 17.28 -4.31
N ALA A 314 15.80 18.32 -4.61
CA ALA A 314 17.08 18.14 -5.29
C ALA A 314 18.04 17.24 -4.48
N LYS A 315 17.94 17.27 -3.14
CA LYS A 315 18.69 16.38 -2.26
C LYS A 315 18.24 14.92 -2.37
N LEU A 316 17.02 14.63 -2.81
CA LEU A 316 16.56 13.25 -2.99
C LEU A 316 17.34 12.49 -4.06
N GLN A 317 17.89 13.18 -5.06
CA GLN A 317 18.73 12.54 -6.08
C GLN A 317 20.08 12.08 -5.52
N THR A 318 20.57 12.74 -4.46
CA THR A 318 21.91 12.54 -3.90
C THR A 318 21.90 11.79 -2.57
N GLU A 319 20.80 11.84 -1.82
CA GLU A 319 20.68 11.23 -0.50
C GLU A 319 20.31 9.74 -0.62
N THR A 320 21.20 8.87 -0.12
CA THR A 320 20.88 7.44 -0.01
C THR A 320 19.77 7.25 1.01
N ALA A 321 18.65 6.66 0.60
CA ALA A 321 17.51 6.51 1.49
C ALA A 321 17.87 5.72 2.77
N ASP A 322 17.40 6.22 3.91
CA ASP A 322 17.74 5.74 5.26
C ASP A 322 17.47 4.24 5.50
N TYR A 323 16.53 3.65 4.75
CA TYR A 323 16.14 2.26 4.90
C TYR A 323 17.06 1.28 4.16
N THR A 324 17.95 1.77 3.30
CA THR A 324 18.84 0.92 2.49
C THR A 324 19.89 0.19 3.34
N ARG A 325 20.40 -0.94 2.84
CA ARG A 325 21.53 -1.64 3.48
C ARG A 325 22.80 -0.80 3.50
N ALA A 326 22.97 0.13 2.55
CA ALA A 326 24.10 1.05 2.51
C ALA A 326 24.04 2.05 3.67
N ALA A 327 22.88 2.70 3.87
CA ALA A 327 22.64 3.60 5.01
C ALA A 327 22.84 2.87 6.35
N TYR A 328 22.36 1.63 6.48
CA TYR A 328 22.61 0.82 7.67
C TYR A 328 24.10 0.53 7.92
N ARG A 329 24.86 0.23 6.85
CA ARG A 329 26.31 0.00 6.94
C ARG A 329 27.06 1.27 7.35
N GLN A 330 26.69 2.43 6.81
CA GLN A 330 27.26 3.73 7.22
C GLN A 330 26.97 4.00 8.70
N LYS A 331 25.71 3.85 9.13
CA LYS A 331 25.32 4.00 10.54
C LYS A 331 26.07 3.04 11.46
N MET A 332 26.33 1.81 11.01
CA MET A 332 27.13 0.84 11.76
C MET A 332 28.59 1.29 11.90
N GLN A 333 29.19 1.86 10.85
CA GLN A 333 30.55 2.41 10.91
C GLN A 333 30.61 3.64 11.83
N GLU A 334 29.63 4.52 11.75
CA GLU A 334 29.51 5.70 12.60
C GLU A 334 29.39 5.31 14.08
N MET A 335 28.51 4.37 14.42
CA MET A 335 28.37 3.88 15.80
C MET A 335 29.63 3.19 16.32
N ARG A 336 30.35 2.45 15.45
CA ARG A 336 31.63 1.84 15.80
C ARG A 336 32.70 2.89 16.15
N ARG A 337 32.71 4.02 15.43
CA ARG A 337 33.65 5.13 15.67
C ARG A 337 33.28 5.94 16.90
N LYS A 338 32.00 6.29 17.07
CA LYS A 338 31.53 7.15 18.16
C LYS A 338 31.51 6.43 19.52
N ASN A 339 31.08 5.16 19.54
CA ASN A 339 30.83 4.42 20.78
C ASN A 339 31.41 2.99 20.73
N PRO A 340 32.74 2.81 20.73
CA PRO A 340 33.36 1.49 20.55
C PRO A 340 33.03 0.50 21.68
N LEU A 341 32.88 0.98 22.92
CA LEU A 341 32.54 0.13 24.08
C LEU A 341 31.09 -0.37 24.06
N PHE A 342 30.15 0.46 23.59
CA PHE A 342 28.73 0.11 23.50
C PHE A 342 28.38 -0.62 22.19
N TYR A 343 29.22 -0.48 21.16
CA TYR A 343 29.05 -1.11 19.86
C TYR A 343 28.74 -2.62 19.89
N PRO A 344 29.43 -3.49 20.67
CA PRO A 344 29.11 -4.91 20.69
C PRO A 344 27.69 -5.19 21.21
N LEU A 345 27.26 -4.50 22.28
CA LEU A 345 25.91 -4.65 22.83
C LEU A 345 24.85 -4.14 21.83
N TRP A 346 25.10 -2.98 21.22
CA TRP A 346 24.24 -2.42 20.18
C TRP A 346 24.16 -3.33 18.94
N ARG A 347 25.27 -3.96 18.55
CA ARG A 347 25.33 -4.90 17.43
C ARG A 347 24.55 -6.16 17.75
N LEU A 348 24.70 -6.73 18.95
CA LEU A 348 23.92 -7.88 19.39
C LEU A 348 22.43 -7.56 19.39
N TRP A 349 22.03 -6.41 19.92
CA TRP A 349 20.65 -5.94 19.90
C TRP A 349 20.08 -5.85 18.48
N ASN A 350 20.84 -5.31 17.53
CA ASN A 350 20.43 -5.23 16.13
C ASN A 350 20.31 -6.60 15.44
N ILE A 351 21.10 -7.59 15.86
CA ILE A 351 21.00 -8.97 15.36
C ILE A 351 19.73 -9.61 15.91
N VAL A 352 19.48 -9.50 17.21
CA VAL A 352 18.27 -10.04 17.88
C VAL A 352 16.99 -9.41 17.33
N THR A 353 17.00 -8.10 17.09
CA THR A 353 15.87 -7.36 16.50
C THR A 353 15.78 -7.51 14.98
N LEU A 354 16.63 -8.33 14.35
CA LEU A 354 16.65 -8.56 12.90
C LEU A 354 16.74 -7.28 12.07
N ARG A 355 17.39 -6.25 12.61
CA ARG A 355 17.45 -4.92 11.98
C ARG A 355 18.02 -4.99 10.58
N TYR A 356 19.07 -5.77 10.36
CA TYR A 356 19.65 -5.96 9.03
C TYR A 356 18.65 -6.57 8.04
N TRP A 357 17.88 -7.57 8.45
CA TRP A 357 16.84 -8.19 7.64
C TRP A 357 15.74 -7.20 7.28
N ALA A 358 15.35 -6.32 8.20
CA ALA A 358 14.37 -5.29 7.90
C ALA A 358 14.87 -4.31 6.82
N HIS A 359 16.15 -3.91 6.84
CA HIS A 359 16.72 -3.05 5.78
C HIS A 359 16.83 -3.80 4.44
N TRP A 360 17.23 -5.09 4.47
CA TRP A 360 17.23 -5.92 3.26
C TRP A 360 15.82 -6.07 2.66
N TYR A 361 14.82 -6.33 3.52
CA TYR A 361 13.44 -6.49 3.11
C TYR A 361 12.89 -5.20 2.53
N LEU A 362 13.13 -4.06 3.19
CA LEU A 362 12.72 -2.74 2.71
C LEU A 362 13.38 -2.37 1.38
N GLU A 363 14.68 -2.58 1.23
CA GLU A 363 15.37 -2.35 -0.03
C GLU A 363 14.83 -3.25 -1.15
N ARG A 364 14.53 -4.51 -0.82
CA ARG A 364 13.88 -5.42 -1.77
C ARG A 364 12.51 -4.88 -2.18
N ASP A 365 11.70 -4.48 -1.22
CA ASP A 365 10.30 -4.11 -1.41
C ASP A 365 10.12 -2.76 -2.11
N LEU A 366 10.93 -1.77 -1.76
CA LEU A 366 10.80 -0.39 -2.23
C LEU A 366 11.67 -0.08 -3.45
N ASP A 367 12.77 -0.80 -3.67
CA ASP A 367 13.69 -0.54 -4.78
C ASP A 367 13.77 -1.72 -5.76
N VAL A 368 14.01 -2.95 -5.28
CA VAL A 368 14.27 -4.10 -6.17
C VAL A 368 13.01 -4.59 -6.89
N LEU A 369 11.90 -4.78 -6.17
CA LEU A 369 10.65 -5.26 -6.79
C LEU A 369 10.06 -4.22 -7.76
N PRO A 370 9.97 -2.92 -7.40
CA PRO A 370 9.40 -1.94 -8.29
C PRO A 370 10.31 -1.66 -9.50
N SER A 371 11.64 -1.75 -9.35
CA SER A 371 12.55 -1.63 -10.51
C SER A 371 12.42 -2.78 -11.51
N GLN A 372 12.04 -3.99 -11.08
CA GLN A 372 11.72 -5.08 -12.03
C GLN A 372 10.52 -4.73 -12.91
N MET A 373 9.54 -3.99 -12.38
CA MET A 373 8.40 -3.51 -13.15
C MET A 373 8.76 -2.32 -14.06
N MET A 374 9.62 -1.42 -13.58
CA MET A 374 10.14 -0.31 -14.41
C MET A 374 10.95 -0.80 -15.62
N ASN A 375 11.64 -1.93 -15.50
CA ASN A 375 12.48 -2.50 -16.56
C ASN A 375 11.70 -3.26 -17.65
N ARG A 376 10.37 -3.27 -17.62
CA ARG A 376 9.58 -3.84 -18.72
C ARG A 376 9.68 -2.96 -19.96
N GLU A 377 9.77 -3.58 -21.14
CA GLU A 377 9.96 -2.88 -22.41
C GLU A 377 8.91 -1.78 -22.63
N GLU A 378 7.64 -2.03 -22.33
CA GLU A 378 6.55 -1.05 -22.45
C GLU A 378 6.78 0.20 -21.58
N VAL A 379 7.23 0.00 -20.34
CA VAL A 379 7.50 1.09 -19.39
C VAL A 379 8.78 1.83 -19.77
N VAL A 380 9.83 1.11 -20.13
CA VAL A 380 11.10 1.70 -20.58
C VAL A 380 10.85 2.58 -21.80
N ASN A 381 10.07 2.10 -22.77
CA ASN A 381 9.69 2.88 -23.96
C ASN A 381 8.88 4.12 -23.58
N TRP A 382 7.96 4.01 -22.61
CA TRP A 382 7.22 5.17 -22.13
C TRP A 382 8.10 6.17 -21.36
N CYS A 383 9.11 5.73 -20.63
CA CYS A 383 10.02 6.61 -19.89
C CYS A 383 11.09 7.30 -20.76
N GLN A 384 11.19 6.98 -22.06
CA GLN A 384 12.18 7.61 -22.92
C GLN A 384 11.88 9.10 -23.10
N PRO A 385 12.91 9.96 -23.05
CA PRO A 385 12.74 11.38 -23.28
C PRO A 385 12.28 11.63 -24.71
N LEU A 386 11.32 12.53 -24.87
CA LEU A 386 10.84 12.98 -26.17
C LEU A 386 11.72 14.12 -26.70
N PRO A 387 11.86 14.24 -28.03
CA PRO A 387 12.47 15.43 -28.64
C PRO A 387 11.61 16.67 -28.34
N GLU A 388 12.25 17.84 -28.22
CA GLU A 388 11.57 19.11 -27.87
C GLU A 388 10.38 19.46 -28.78
N SER A 389 10.41 19.01 -30.04
CA SER A 389 9.32 19.20 -31.00
C SER A 389 8.05 18.41 -30.68
N GLU A 390 8.16 17.33 -29.91
CA GLU A 390 7.05 16.44 -29.54
C GLU A 390 6.62 16.64 -28.08
N TRP A 391 7.16 17.65 -27.40
CA TRP A 391 6.74 17.99 -26.05
C TRP A 391 5.29 18.47 -26.10
N GLN A 392 4.43 17.83 -25.31
CA GLN A 392 3.06 18.25 -25.19
C GLN A 392 3.01 19.50 -24.30
N PRO A 393 2.56 20.65 -24.82
CA PRO A 393 2.30 21.81 -23.97
C PRO A 393 1.09 21.52 -23.06
N MET A 394 1.00 22.27 -21.95
CA MET A 394 -0.25 22.35 -21.20
C MET A 394 -1.36 22.91 -22.09
N SER A 395 -2.62 22.61 -21.77
CA SER A 395 -3.77 23.16 -22.49
C SER A 395 -3.77 24.69 -22.43
N ASP A 396 -4.26 25.31 -23.51
CA ASP A 396 -4.31 26.78 -23.64
C ASP A 396 -5.11 27.41 -22.50
N GLU A 397 -6.19 26.74 -22.08
CA GLU A 397 -7.05 27.13 -20.96
C GLU A 397 -6.30 27.13 -19.62
N LEU A 398 -5.53 26.07 -19.37
CA LEU A 398 -4.72 25.97 -18.15
C LEU A 398 -3.59 26.99 -18.17
N GLN A 399 -2.98 27.23 -19.34
CA GLN A 399 -1.92 28.22 -19.50
C GLN A 399 -2.44 29.64 -19.24
N GLU A 400 -3.60 29.99 -19.79
CA GLU A 400 -4.23 31.30 -19.55
C GLU A 400 -4.61 31.47 -18.08
N ALA A 401 -5.24 30.46 -17.47
CA ALA A 401 -5.60 30.51 -16.06
C ALA A 401 -4.36 30.63 -15.15
N ASN A 402 -3.29 29.89 -15.46
CA ASN A 402 -1.99 30.01 -14.78
C ASN A 402 -1.41 31.42 -14.90
N GLN A 403 -1.45 32.04 -16.08
CA GLN A 403 -0.95 33.41 -16.29
C GLN A 403 -1.75 34.44 -15.47
N ARG A 404 -3.09 34.34 -15.50
CA ARG A 404 -3.98 35.24 -14.72
C ARG A 404 -3.72 35.11 -13.22
N VAL A 405 -3.62 33.89 -12.70
CA VAL A 405 -3.34 33.65 -11.28
C VAL A 405 -1.94 34.15 -10.88
N ARG A 406 -0.91 33.94 -11.72
CA ARG A 406 0.44 34.49 -11.48
C ARG A 406 0.43 36.03 -11.42
N ALA A 407 -0.35 36.68 -12.27
CA ALA A 407 -0.49 38.14 -12.24
C ALA A 407 -1.15 38.63 -10.94
N LEU A 408 -2.16 37.91 -10.44
CA LEU A 408 -2.80 38.21 -9.14
C LEU A 408 -1.81 38.03 -7.98
N TYR A 409 -1.00 36.97 -7.99
CA TYR A 409 0.03 36.81 -6.96
C TYR A 409 1.12 37.88 -7.01
N ALA A 410 1.53 38.31 -8.21
CA ALA A 410 2.45 39.42 -8.37
C ALA A 410 1.89 40.73 -7.81
N ALA A 411 0.57 40.92 -7.86
CA ALA A 411 -0.13 42.04 -7.24
C ALA A 411 -0.34 41.87 -5.71
N GLY A 412 0.05 40.74 -5.12
CA GLY A 412 -0.01 40.49 -3.68
C GLY A 412 -1.30 39.84 -3.18
N TYR A 413 -2.18 39.40 -4.09
CA TYR A 413 -3.36 38.63 -3.71
C TYR A 413 -2.97 37.25 -3.18
N GLN A 414 -3.75 36.72 -2.25
CA GLN A 414 -3.54 35.40 -1.68
C GLN A 414 -4.44 34.37 -2.37
N TRP A 415 -4.08 33.10 -2.30
CA TRP A 415 -4.89 31.99 -2.82
C TRP A 415 -6.36 32.03 -2.38
N GLU A 416 -6.60 32.45 -1.14
CA GLU A 416 -7.95 32.50 -0.56
C GLU A 416 -8.76 33.71 -1.01
N SER A 417 -8.17 34.63 -1.78
CA SER A 417 -8.85 35.83 -2.25
C SER A 417 -9.91 35.50 -3.28
N GLU A 418 -10.96 36.32 -3.32
CA GLU A 418 -12.11 36.08 -4.19
C GLU A 418 -11.75 36.22 -5.67
N GLU A 419 -10.77 37.08 -5.99
CA GLU A 419 -10.26 37.30 -7.34
C GLU A 419 -9.50 36.08 -7.87
N VAL A 420 -8.76 35.38 -7.01
CA VAL A 420 -8.11 34.12 -7.40
C VAL A 420 -9.20 33.07 -7.59
N ARG A 421 -10.10 32.91 -6.61
CA ARG A 421 -11.21 31.94 -6.69
C ARG A 421 -12.09 32.09 -7.93
N SER A 422 -12.35 33.31 -8.39
CA SER A 422 -13.15 33.53 -9.61
C SER A 422 -12.46 32.97 -10.86
N VAL A 423 -11.15 33.20 -11.03
CA VAL A 423 -10.36 32.62 -12.13
C VAL A 423 -10.38 31.10 -12.08
N LEU A 424 -10.29 30.53 -10.88
CA LEU A 424 -10.36 29.08 -10.67
C LEU A 424 -11.73 28.50 -11.06
N GLN A 425 -12.81 29.18 -10.68
CA GLN A 425 -14.17 28.77 -11.04
C GLN A 425 -14.44 28.90 -12.54
N ASP A 426 -13.91 29.93 -13.18
CA ASP A 426 -14.01 30.12 -14.63
C ASP A 426 -13.31 28.97 -15.36
N TYR A 427 -12.11 28.59 -14.93
CA TYR A 427 -11.40 27.44 -15.50
C TYR A 427 -12.22 26.15 -15.39
N VAL A 428 -12.78 25.83 -14.22
CA VAL A 428 -13.63 24.63 -14.02
C VAL A 428 -14.88 24.61 -14.91
N ARG A 429 -15.38 25.77 -15.36
CA ARG A 429 -16.54 25.83 -16.25
C ARG A 429 -16.20 25.56 -17.71
N VAL A 430 -14.94 25.78 -18.09
CA VAL A 430 -14.47 25.65 -19.46
C VAL A 430 -13.90 24.24 -19.69
N SER A 431 -13.21 23.68 -18.69
CA SER A 431 -12.73 22.29 -18.64
C SER A 431 -13.86 21.28 -18.40
#